data_AF-A0A528CLX1-F1
#
_entry.id   AF-A0A528CLX1-F1
#
_cell.length_a   1.000
_cell.length_b   1.000
_cell.length_c   1.000
_cell.angle_alpha   90.00
_cell.angle_beta   90.00
_cell.angle_gamma   90.00
#
_symmetry.space_group_name_H-M   'P 1'
#
loop_
_entity.id
_entity.type
_entity.pdbx_description
1 polymer ?
#
loop_
_entity_poly.entity_id
_entity_poly.type
_entity_poly.pdbx_seq_one_letter_code
_entity_poly.pdbx_strand_id
1 'polypeptide(L)'
;FMPRTVLAGIFDMDGAFNDVAIRTQRDADIHAIEGALDLVLRPFGGTGAHGRTDQISHAFLDNELVQLRAMAAVIPPIFLFVSAFLVNMILSRLIVLEREQIGLMKAVGYGPEAITWHYVKLTLVIALIGIAIGAGAGNWLGHGLTALYARFYSFPFLIFRQSLDLYAIAAAISALAALAGATRAIWSVVALSPAVAMRPPAPVRYRTFFSGSGRLLTAFSQLTIMALRHLMRWPLRTLLTALGTSLAVALLVTALFSFDSVAFMVDTVFFRAERQDVTLSFRLAQSPRALQSVAAMPGVLRAEPFRVTPVILRHNHRERRLVISSVPQGADL
;
A
#
# COMPACT_ATOMS: atom_id res chain seq x y z
N PHE A 1 -26.77 -22.02 -6.19
CA PHE A 1 -27.52 -21.27 -7.21
C PHE A 1 -28.78 -22.06 -7.52
N MET A 2 -29.97 -21.49 -7.29
CA MET A 2 -31.26 -22.11 -7.66
C MET A 2 -31.87 -21.31 -8.83
N PRO A 3 -32.43 -21.96 -9.86
CA PRO A 3 -33.05 -21.26 -10.97
C PRO A 3 -34.23 -20.39 -10.51
N ARG A 4 -34.39 -19.19 -11.09
CA ARG A 4 -35.49 -18.26 -10.79
C ARG A 4 -36.86 -18.95 -10.87
N THR A 5 -37.07 -19.79 -11.88
CA THR A 5 -38.35 -20.51 -12.08
C THR A 5 -38.70 -21.44 -10.93
N VAL A 6 -37.70 -22.03 -10.27
CA VAL A 6 -37.92 -22.91 -9.11
C VAL A 6 -38.20 -22.08 -7.87
N LEU A 7 -37.49 -20.97 -7.67
CA LEU A 7 -37.74 -20.07 -6.54
C LEU A 7 -39.08 -19.34 -6.65
N ALA A 8 -39.50 -18.98 -7.86
CA ALA A 8 -40.77 -18.31 -8.12
C ALA A 8 -41.96 -19.14 -7.60
N GLY A 9 -41.99 -20.45 -7.89
CA GLY A 9 -43.04 -21.33 -7.37
C GLY A 9 -42.99 -21.54 -5.85
N ILE A 10 -41.81 -21.49 -5.23
CA ILE A 10 -41.67 -21.62 -3.76
C ILE A 10 -42.17 -20.37 -3.03
N PHE A 11 -41.95 -19.19 -3.61
CA PHE A 11 -42.32 -17.91 -2.99
C PHE A 11 -43.63 -17.31 -3.53
N ASP A 12 -44.36 -18.04 -4.37
CA ASP A 12 -45.58 -17.56 -5.05
C ASP A 12 -45.33 -16.25 -5.83
N MET A 13 -44.18 -16.18 -6.51
CA MET A 13 -43.68 -15.02 -7.25
C MET A 13 -43.61 -15.30 -8.76
N ASP A 14 -44.52 -16.11 -9.29
CA ASP A 14 -44.54 -16.46 -10.72
C ASP A 14 -44.68 -15.20 -11.58
N GLY A 15 -43.68 -14.98 -12.45
CA GLY A 15 -43.57 -13.77 -13.28
C GLY A 15 -42.96 -12.55 -12.58
N ALA A 16 -42.90 -12.51 -11.25
CA ALA A 16 -42.32 -11.40 -10.49
C ALA A 16 -40.78 -11.51 -10.34
N PHE A 17 -40.12 -10.39 -10.07
CA PHE A 17 -38.68 -10.33 -9.78
C PHE A 17 -38.40 -9.23 -8.74
N ASN A 18 -37.30 -9.37 -8.00
CA ASN A 18 -36.84 -8.35 -7.05
C ASN A 18 -35.81 -7.41 -7.66
N ASP A 19 -34.91 -7.96 -8.49
CA ASP A 19 -33.80 -7.23 -9.11
C ASP A 19 -33.71 -7.56 -10.60
N VAL A 20 -33.31 -6.56 -11.40
CA VAL A 20 -33.00 -6.73 -12.83
C VAL A 20 -31.58 -6.25 -13.07
N ALA A 21 -30.74 -7.15 -13.57
CA ALA A 21 -29.40 -6.81 -14.04
C ALA A 21 -29.41 -6.71 -15.57
N ILE A 22 -28.99 -5.56 -16.10
CA ILE A 22 -28.94 -5.29 -17.54
C ILE A 22 -27.49 -5.08 -17.95
N ARG A 23 -27.09 -5.70 -19.05
CA ARG A 23 -25.80 -5.47 -19.67
C ARG A 23 -25.97 -4.53 -20.85
N THR A 24 -25.32 -3.38 -20.80
CA THR A 24 -25.33 -2.40 -21.88
C THR A 24 -24.31 -2.74 -22.97
N GLN A 25 -24.53 -2.22 -24.19
CA GLN A 25 -23.52 -2.22 -25.23
C GLN A 25 -22.36 -1.28 -24.86
N ARG A 26 -21.20 -1.46 -25.51
CA ARG A 26 -20.07 -0.55 -25.34
C ARG A 26 -20.51 0.85 -25.80
N ASP A 27 -20.23 1.88 -24.99
CA ASP A 27 -20.54 3.30 -25.23
C ASP A 27 -22.02 3.70 -25.19
N ALA A 28 -22.89 2.87 -24.62
CA ALA A 28 -24.28 3.25 -24.39
C ALA A 28 -24.41 4.38 -23.34
N ASP A 29 -25.33 5.31 -23.55
CA ASP A 29 -25.65 6.36 -22.58
C ASP A 29 -26.41 5.76 -21.38
N ILE A 30 -25.67 5.55 -20.29
CA ILE A 30 -26.19 4.94 -19.06
C ILE A 30 -27.30 5.79 -18.46
N HIS A 31 -27.19 7.12 -18.48
CA HIS A 31 -28.19 8.00 -17.88
C HIS A 31 -29.50 8.00 -18.67
N ALA A 32 -29.43 7.96 -20.00
CA ALA A 32 -30.63 7.80 -20.83
C ALA A 32 -31.32 6.45 -20.56
N ILE A 33 -30.54 5.37 -20.37
CA ILE A 33 -31.06 4.04 -20.07
C ILE A 33 -31.69 3.99 -18.66
N GLU A 34 -31.04 4.57 -17.66
CA GLU A 34 -31.58 4.69 -16.30
C GLU A 34 -32.93 5.41 -16.31
N GLY A 35 -33.01 6.56 -16.98
CA GLY A 35 -34.25 7.32 -17.09
C GLY A 35 -35.38 6.56 -17.80
N ALA A 36 -35.05 5.85 -18.89
CA ALA A 36 -36.02 5.02 -19.61
C ALA A 36 -36.50 3.83 -18.77
N LEU A 37 -35.60 3.16 -18.05
CA LEU A 37 -35.95 2.05 -17.14
C LEU A 37 -36.82 2.52 -15.98
N ASP A 38 -36.48 3.66 -15.39
CA ASP A 38 -37.26 4.24 -14.30
C ASP A 38 -38.68 4.55 -14.75
N LEU A 39 -38.86 5.10 -15.97
CA LEU A 39 -40.19 5.34 -16.52
C LEU A 39 -41.01 4.06 -16.69
N VAL A 40 -40.39 2.97 -17.15
CA VAL A 40 -41.06 1.68 -17.35
C VAL A 40 -41.39 0.99 -16.02
N LEU A 41 -40.49 1.06 -15.04
CA LEU A 41 -40.62 0.35 -13.76
C LEU A 41 -41.39 1.13 -12.70
N ARG A 42 -41.58 2.44 -12.87
CA ARG A 42 -42.31 3.30 -11.92
C ARG A 42 -43.72 2.80 -11.56
N PRO A 43 -44.56 2.34 -12.51
CA PRO A 43 -45.88 1.81 -12.18
C PRO A 43 -45.83 0.53 -11.32
N PHE A 44 -44.71 -0.20 -11.37
CA PHE A 44 -44.50 -1.45 -10.65
C PHE A 44 -43.75 -1.26 -9.32
N GLY A 45 -43.51 -0.02 -8.90
CA GLY A 45 -42.83 0.28 -7.63
C GLY A 45 -41.29 0.23 -7.70
N GLY A 46 -40.70 0.41 -8.89
CA GLY A 46 -39.25 0.49 -9.04
C GLY A 46 -38.61 1.56 -8.16
N THR A 47 -37.51 1.23 -7.51
CA THR A 47 -36.79 2.07 -6.54
C THR A 47 -35.71 2.96 -7.16
N GLY A 48 -35.57 2.93 -8.49
CA GLY A 48 -34.57 3.67 -9.26
C GLY A 48 -33.44 2.79 -9.79
N ALA A 49 -33.17 2.88 -11.08
CA ALA A 49 -32.02 2.26 -11.72
C ALA A 49 -30.73 2.97 -11.30
N HIS A 50 -29.65 2.20 -11.20
CA HIS A 50 -28.34 2.70 -10.86
C HIS A 50 -27.27 2.02 -11.71
N GLY A 51 -26.30 2.81 -12.16
CA GLY A 51 -25.20 2.35 -12.98
C GLY A 51 -24.21 1.49 -12.21
N ARG A 52 -23.27 0.91 -12.96
CA ARG A 52 -22.23 0.02 -12.41
C ARG A 52 -21.39 0.69 -11.32
N THR A 53 -21.13 1.99 -11.43
CA THR A 53 -20.31 2.75 -10.47
C THR A 53 -20.92 2.81 -9.08
N ASP A 54 -22.26 2.79 -9.00
CA ASP A 54 -22.99 2.85 -7.73
C ASP A 54 -23.25 1.46 -7.12
N GLN A 55 -22.88 0.39 -7.84
CA GLN A 55 -22.94 -0.96 -7.30
C GLN A 55 -21.85 -1.15 -6.25
N ILE A 56 -22.24 -1.59 -5.05
CA ILE A 56 -21.32 -1.81 -3.91
C ILE A 56 -20.17 -2.74 -4.33
N SER A 57 -20.46 -3.82 -5.05
CA SER A 57 -19.44 -4.76 -5.53
C SER A 57 -18.39 -4.12 -6.44
N HIS A 58 -18.81 -3.22 -7.34
CA HIS A 58 -17.89 -2.48 -8.21
C HIS A 58 -17.11 -1.45 -7.41
N ALA A 59 -17.76 -0.70 -6.53
CA ALA A 59 -17.10 0.32 -5.71
C ALA A 59 -16.02 -0.31 -4.80
N PHE A 60 -16.32 -1.44 -4.15
CA PHE A 60 -15.32 -2.17 -3.34
C PHE A 60 -14.13 -2.62 -4.18
N LEU A 61 -14.38 -3.26 -5.33
CA LEU A 61 -13.32 -3.72 -6.20
C LEU A 61 -12.49 -2.58 -6.79
N ASP A 62 -13.13 -1.49 -7.21
CA ASP A 62 -12.45 -0.33 -7.80
C ASP A 62 -11.56 0.37 -6.77
N ASN A 63 -12.06 0.58 -5.55
CA ASN A 63 -11.26 1.12 -4.45
C ASN A 63 -10.05 0.23 -4.12
N GLU A 64 -10.24 -1.09 -4.09
CA GLU A 64 -9.15 -2.04 -3.89
C GLU A 64 -8.10 -1.96 -5.01
N LEU A 65 -8.53 -1.89 -6.28
CA LEU A 65 -7.61 -1.77 -7.41
C LEU A 65 -6.86 -0.43 -7.42
N VAL A 66 -7.52 0.65 -6.99
CA VAL A 66 -6.89 1.96 -6.81
C VAL A 66 -5.83 1.90 -5.72
N GLN A 67 -6.13 1.27 -4.57
CA GLN A 67 -5.18 1.07 -3.48
C GLN A 67 -3.98 0.25 -3.94
N LEU A 68 -4.19 -0.89 -4.61
CA LEU A 68 -3.11 -1.73 -5.13
C LEU A 68 -2.23 -0.99 -6.13
N ARG A 69 -2.81 -0.17 -7.02
CA ARG A 69 -2.04 0.69 -7.95
C ARG A 69 -1.19 1.70 -7.21
N ALA A 70 -1.72 2.34 -6.17
CA ALA A 70 -0.97 3.28 -5.36
C ALA A 70 0.21 2.59 -4.64
N MET A 71 -0.02 1.41 -4.06
CA MET A 71 1.04 0.62 -3.41
C MET A 71 2.11 0.19 -4.42
N ALA A 72 1.71 -0.28 -5.61
CA ALA A 72 2.62 -0.66 -6.69
C ALA A 72 3.45 0.52 -7.23
N ALA A 73 2.93 1.75 -7.16
CA ALA A 73 3.66 2.95 -7.59
C ALA A 73 4.64 3.46 -6.53
N VAL A 74 4.31 3.34 -5.23
CA VAL A 74 5.07 3.96 -4.14
C VAL A 74 6.13 3.02 -3.54
N ILE A 75 5.78 1.75 -3.32
CA ILE A 75 6.65 0.81 -2.57
C ILE A 75 7.93 0.43 -3.35
N PRO A 76 7.88 0.03 -4.64
CA PRO A 76 9.08 -0.41 -5.35
C PRO A 76 10.18 0.66 -5.46
N PRO A 77 9.89 1.95 -5.76
CA PRO A 77 10.92 2.99 -5.76
C PRO A 77 11.62 3.16 -4.41
N ILE A 78 10.89 3.03 -3.30
CA ILE A 78 11.48 3.09 -1.95
C ILE A 78 12.46 1.93 -1.75
N PHE A 79 12.09 0.70 -2.13
CA PHE A 79 12.99 -0.44 -2.07
C PHE A 79 14.25 -0.24 -2.92
N LEU A 80 14.09 0.22 -4.17
CA LEU A 80 15.23 0.50 -5.05
C LEU A 80 16.17 1.55 -4.45
N PHE A 81 15.62 2.61 -3.86
CA PHE A 81 16.40 3.65 -3.18
C PHE A 81 17.16 3.09 -1.97
N VAL A 82 16.50 2.34 -1.10
CA VAL A 82 17.12 1.73 0.09
C VAL A 82 18.21 0.73 -0.34
N SER A 83 17.94 -0.11 -1.35
CA SER A 83 18.92 -1.03 -1.91
C SER A 83 20.14 -0.29 -2.48
N ALA A 84 19.94 0.74 -3.31
CA ALA A 84 21.03 1.54 -3.86
C ALA A 84 21.87 2.21 -2.76
N PHE A 85 21.22 2.74 -1.73
CA PHE A 85 21.87 3.33 -0.56
C PHE A 85 22.70 2.29 0.21
N LEU A 86 22.16 1.10 0.49
CA LEU A 86 22.86 0.03 1.18
C LEU A 86 24.06 -0.48 0.38
N VAL A 87 23.89 -0.66 -0.94
CA VAL A 87 24.99 -1.02 -1.86
C VAL A 87 26.09 0.02 -1.79
N ASN A 88 25.76 1.31 -1.91
CA ASN A 88 26.74 2.39 -1.78
C ASN A 88 27.48 2.36 -0.44
N MET A 89 26.75 2.17 0.66
CA MET A 89 27.31 2.14 2.01
C MET A 89 28.28 0.97 2.20
N ILE A 90 27.88 -0.23 1.77
CA ILE A 90 28.67 -1.46 1.90
C ILE A 90 29.90 -1.37 1.02
N LEU A 91 29.76 -1.00 -0.27
CA LEU A 91 30.92 -0.87 -1.17
C LEU A 91 31.88 0.21 -0.69
N SER A 92 31.39 1.38 -0.28
CA SER A 92 32.26 2.44 0.25
C SER A 92 33.05 1.96 1.46
N ARG A 93 32.43 1.15 2.33
CA ARG A 93 33.11 0.56 3.49
C ARG A 93 34.14 -0.49 3.06
N LEU A 94 33.80 -1.36 2.12
CA LEU A 94 34.73 -2.37 1.58
C LEU A 94 35.96 -1.71 0.95
N ILE A 95 35.78 -0.70 0.11
CA ILE A 95 36.90 0.03 -0.54
C ILE A 95 37.82 0.68 0.48
N VAL A 96 37.27 1.19 1.60
CA VAL A 96 38.09 1.77 2.67
C VAL A 96 38.89 0.69 3.40
N LEU A 97 38.29 -0.47 3.66
CA LEU A 97 38.95 -1.61 4.31
C LEU A 97 40.00 -2.25 3.40
N GLU A 98 39.74 -2.29 2.09
CA GLU A 98 40.60 -2.88 1.07
C GLU A 98 41.53 -1.85 0.40
N ARG A 99 41.66 -0.66 0.99
CA ARG A 99 42.41 0.46 0.40
C ARG A 99 43.86 0.11 0.13
N GLU A 100 44.50 -0.64 1.02
CA GLU A 100 45.89 -1.07 0.89
C GLU A 100 46.06 -2.05 -0.27
N GLN A 101 45.14 -3.02 -0.37
CA GLN A 101 45.09 -4.02 -1.44
C GLN A 101 44.87 -3.36 -2.81
N ILE A 102 43.97 -2.38 -2.90
CA ILE A 102 43.76 -1.56 -4.11
C ILE A 102 45.05 -0.82 -4.49
N GLY A 103 45.74 -0.25 -3.49
CA GLY A 103 47.04 0.42 -3.68
C GLY A 103 48.12 -0.52 -4.23
N LEU A 104 48.21 -1.73 -3.69
CA LEU A 104 49.16 -2.76 -4.13
C LEU A 104 48.88 -3.18 -5.58
N MET A 105 47.61 -3.44 -5.92
CA MET A 105 47.24 -3.80 -7.30
C MET A 105 47.63 -2.71 -8.30
N LYS A 106 47.38 -1.43 -7.98
CA LYS A 106 47.80 -0.31 -8.84
C LYS A 106 49.32 -0.19 -8.93
N ALA A 107 50.06 -0.46 -7.86
CA ALA A 107 51.53 -0.42 -7.84
C ALA A 107 52.15 -1.53 -8.71
N VAL A 108 51.51 -2.70 -8.77
CA VAL A 108 51.91 -3.84 -9.64
C VAL A 108 51.55 -3.59 -11.11
N GLY A 109 50.79 -2.53 -11.42
CA GLY A 109 50.48 -2.11 -12.79
C GLY A 109 49.05 -2.37 -13.25
N TYR A 110 48.13 -2.78 -12.36
CA TYR A 110 46.72 -2.87 -12.73
C TYR A 110 46.12 -1.49 -12.96
N GLY A 111 45.45 -1.32 -14.11
CA GLY A 111 44.71 -0.11 -14.43
C GLY A 111 43.51 0.12 -13.49
N PRO A 112 43.11 1.39 -13.25
CA PRO A 112 41.95 1.72 -12.42
C PRO A 112 40.64 1.11 -12.96
N GLU A 113 40.55 0.89 -14.26
CA GLU A 113 39.40 0.25 -14.92
C GLU A 113 39.26 -1.23 -14.54
N ALA A 114 40.37 -1.97 -14.46
CA ALA A 114 40.34 -3.39 -14.10
C ALA A 114 39.83 -3.59 -12.66
N ILE A 115 40.27 -2.73 -11.74
CA ILE A 115 39.83 -2.75 -10.34
C ILE A 115 38.37 -2.31 -10.24
N THR A 116 37.97 -1.27 -10.99
CA THR A 116 36.58 -0.81 -11.08
C THR A 116 35.67 -1.93 -11.56
N TRP A 117 36.06 -2.64 -12.61
CA TRP A 117 35.30 -3.74 -13.18
C TRP A 117 35.11 -4.89 -12.20
N HIS A 118 36.08 -5.16 -11.32
CA HIS A 118 35.93 -6.15 -10.24
C HIS A 118 34.76 -5.80 -9.30
N TYR A 119 34.67 -4.55 -8.82
CA TYR A 119 33.57 -4.12 -7.95
C TYR A 119 32.22 -4.00 -8.67
N VAL A 120 32.23 -3.67 -9.96
CA VAL A 120 31.01 -3.72 -10.80
C VAL A 120 30.49 -5.14 -10.90
N LYS A 121 31.35 -6.13 -11.20
CA LYS A 121 30.97 -7.55 -11.21
C LYS A 121 30.41 -8.00 -9.88
N LEU A 122 31.06 -7.64 -8.77
CA LEU A 122 30.58 -7.97 -7.43
C LEU A 122 29.15 -7.45 -7.22
N THR A 123 28.90 -6.19 -7.58
CA THR A 123 27.57 -5.57 -7.49
C THR A 123 26.54 -6.28 -8.37
N LEU A 124 26.92 -6.64 -9.61
CA LEU A 124 26.05 -7.35 -10.54
C LEU A 124 25.71 -8.76 -10.06
N VAL A 125 26.66 -9.49 -9.48
CA VAL A 125 26.41 -10.83 -8.91
C VAL A 125 25.40 -10.75 -7.77
N ILE A 126 25.57 -9.79 -6.85
CA ILE A 126 24.62 -9.58 -5.76
C ILE A 126 23.23 -9.21 -6.31
N ALA A 127 23.17 -8.32 -7.30
CA ALA A 127 21.92 -7.93 -7.94
C ALA A 127 21.25 -9.12 -8.64
N LEU A 128 22.00 -9.96 -9.36
CA LEU A 128 21.48 -11.14 -10.05
C LEU A 128 20.85 -12.14 -9.07
N ILE A 129 21.53 -12.41 -7.95
CA ILE A 129 21.00 -13.29 -6.90
C ILE A 129 19.72 -12.69 -6.31
N GLY A 130 19.72 -11.39 -6.01
CA GLY A 130 18.55 -10.68 -5.51
C GLY A 130 17.36 -10.71 -6.49
N ILE A 131 17.62 -10.53 -7.78
CA ILE A 131 16.62 -10.61 -8.85
C ILE A 131 16.05 -12.03 -8.95
N ALA A 132 16.90 -13.07 -8.90
CA ALA A 132 16.45 -14.46 -8.97
C ALA A 132 15.53 -14.82 -7.78
N ILE A 133 15.95 -14.46 -6.56
CA ILE A 133 15.15 -14.67 -5.35
C ILE A 133 13.86 -13.86 -5.41
N GLY A 134 13.95 -12.58 -5.77
CA GLY A 134 12.80 -11.68 -5.85
C GLY A 134 11.78 -12.10 -6.92
N ALA A 135 12.24 -12.55 -8.08
CA ALA A 135 11.38 -13.07 -9.13
C ALA A 135 10.66 -14.36 -8.70
N GLY A 136 11.38 -15.29 -8.07
CA GLY A 136 10.79 -16.54 -7.56
C GLY A 136 9.80 -16.31 -6.43
N ALA A 137 10.20 -15.56 -5.40
CA ALA A 137 9.33 -15.24 -4.26
C ALA A 137 8.14 -14.37 -4.68
N GLY A 138 8.36 -13.37 -5.54
CA GLY A 138 7.31 -12.51 -6.06
C GLY A 138 6.31 -13.26 -6.93
N ASN A 139 6.77 -14.23 -7.73
CA ASN A 139 5.88 -15.11 -8.48
C ASN A 139 5.04 -15.97 -7.54
N TRP A 140 5.65 -16.63 -6.56
CA TRP A 140 4.94 -17.46 -5.58
C TRP A 140 3.88 -16.67 -4.79
N LEU A 141 4.25 -15.51 -4.24
CA LEU A 141 3.34 -14.63 -3.52
C LEU A 141 2.25 -14.06 -4.44
N GLY A 142 2.59 -13.72 -5.68
CA GLY A 142 1.64 -13.22 -6.67
C GLY A 142 0.53 -14.22 -7.00
N HIS A 143 0.86 -15.51 -7.14
CA HIS A 143 -0.16 -16.55 -7.31
C HIS A 143 -1.01 -16.72 -6.06
N GLY A 144 -0.39 -16.71 -4.88
CA GLY A 144 -1.10 -16.78 -3.60
C GLY A 144 -2.12 -15.65 -3.45
N LEU A 145 -1.70 -14.41 -3.74
CA LEU A 145 -2.57 -13.24 -3.70
C LEU A 145 -3.68 -13.32 -4.74
N THR A 146 -3.37 -13.75 -5.97
CA THR A 146 -4.38 -13.94 -7.03
C THR A 146 -5.42 -14.98 -6.63
N ALA A 147 -5.01 -16.10 -6.04
CA ALA A 147 -5.92 -17.14 -5.57
C ALA A 147 -6.79 -16.65 -4.40
N LEU A 148 -6.22 -15.87 -3.48
CA LEU A 148 -6.95 -15.25 -2.38
C LEU A 148 -8.02 -14.30 -2.91
N TYR A 149 -7.68 -13.42 -3.86
CA TYR A 149 -8.63 -12.45 -4.43
C TYR A 149 -9.70 -13.16 -5.26
N ALA A 150 -9.35 -14.19 -6.02
CA ALA A 150 -10.31 -15.00 -6.76
C ALA A 150 -11.37 -15.61 -5.84
N ARG A 151 -10.97 -16.09 -4.66
CA ARG A 151 -11.89 -16.64 -3.64
C ARG A 151 -12.69 -15.55 -2.95
N PHE A 152 -12.04 -14.48 -2.50
CA PHE A 152 -12.65 -13.40 -1.75
C PHE A 152 -13.71 -12.65 -2.57
N TYR A 153 -13.38 -12.27 -3.81
CA TYR A 153 -14.30 -11.58 -4.72
C TYR A 153 -15.17 -12.53 -5.55
N SER A 154 -15.01 -13.86 -5.36
CA SER A 154 -15.75 -14.89 -6.12
C SER A 154 -15.65 -14.69 -7.64
N PHE A 155 -14.44 -14.39 -8.14
CA PHE A 155 -14.23 -14.27 -9.59
C PHE A 155 -14.32 -15.64 -10.27
N PRO A 156 -15.05 -15.79 -11.39
CA PRO A 156 -15.14 -17.05 -12.11
C PRO A 156 -13.80 -17.46 -12.73
N PHE A 157 -12.97 -16.48 -13.11
CA PHE A 157 -11.58 -16.67 -13.52
C PHE A 157 -10.77 -15.41 -13.20
N LEU A 158 -9.66 -15.58 -12.48
CA LEU A 158 -8.66 -14.53 -12.30
C LEU A 158 -7.30 -15.13 -12.63
N ILE A 159 -6.72 -14.67 -13.74
CA ILE A 159 -5.50 -15.26 -14.30
C ILE A 159 -4.32 -14.38 -13.92
N PHE A 160 -3.33 -14.95 -13.22
CA PHE A 160 -2.06 -14.29 -12.98
C PHE A 160 -1.26 -14.26 -14.29
N ARG A 161 -1.22 -13.10 -14.95
CA ARG A 161 -0.44 -12.92 -16.19
C ARG A 161 1.04 -12.76 -15.88
N GLN A 162 1.81 -13.81 -16.13
CA GLN A 162 3.27 -13.75 -16.15
C GLN A 162 3.71 -13.22 -17.51
N SER A 163 4.13 -11.96 -17.58
CA SER A 163 4.75 -11.41 -18.78
C SER A 163 6.26 -11.35 -18.60
N LEU A 164 6.99 -12.01 -19.50
CA LEU A 164 8.45 -12.01 -19.49
C LEU A 164 9.00 -10.57 -19.57
N ASP A 165 8.32 -9.70 -20.31
CA ASP A 165 8.65 -8.29 -20.45
C ASP A 165 8.67 -7.56 -19.09
N LEU A 166 7.68 -7.80 -18.22
CA LEU A 166 7.65 -7.18 -16.90
C LEU A 166 8.80 -7.66 -16.00
N TYR A 167 9.11 -8.96 -16.03
CA TYR A 167 10.26 -9.49 -15.29
C TYR A 167 11.59 -8.95 -15.82
N ALA A 168 11.74 -8.83 -17.14
CA ALA A 168 12.92 -8.25 -17.77
C ALA A 168 13.09 -6.77 -17.41
N ILE A 169 12.01 -5.98 -17.46
CA ILE A 169 12.02 -4.56 -17.06
C ILE A 169 12.37 -4.44 -15.57
N ALA A 170 11.75 -5.23 -14.69
CA ALA A 170 12.03 -5.21 -13.27
C ALA A 170 13.48 -5.60 -12.94
N ALA A 171 14.01 -6.61 -13.63
CA ALA A 171 15.41 -7.03 -13.51
C ALA A 171 16.37 -5.92 -13.97
N ALA A 172 16.09 -5.29 -15.11
CA ALA A 172 16.89 -4.19 -15.64
C ALA A 172 16.88 -2.98 -14.69
N ILE A 173 15.71 -2.56 -14.21
CA ILE A 173 15.58 -1.45 -13.25
C ILE A 173 16.33 -1.78 -11.95
N SER A 174 16.22 -3.01 -11.45
CA SER A 174 16.90 -3.42 -10.21
C SER A 174 18.42 -3.42 -10.37
N ALA A 175 18.93 -3.94 -11.50
CA ALA A 175 20.35 -3.91 -11.81
C ALA A 175 20.87 -2.46 -11.97
N LEU A 176 20.12 -1.61 -12.68
CA LEU A 176 20.44 -0.19 -12.83
C LEU A 176 20.46 0.54 -11.49
N ALA A 177 19.50 0.27 -10.59
CA ALA A 177 19.48 0.85 -9.25
C ALA A 177 20.69 0.42 -8.41
N ALA A 178 21.05 -0.87 -8.45
CA ALA A 178 22.23 -1.38 -7.76
C ALA A 178 23.53 -0.73 -8.29
N LEU A 179 23.67 -0.64 -9.62
CA LEU A 179 24.80 0.04 -10.25
C LEU A 179 24.83 1.53 -9.92
N ALA A 180 23.68 2.21 -9.98
CA ALA A 180 23.55 3.62 -9.62
C ALA A 180 24.00 3.86 -8.17
N GLY A 181 23.62 2.98 -7.24
CA GLY A 181 24.10 3.00 -5.87
C GLY A 181 25.62 2.79 -5.76
N ALA A 182 26.18 1.88 -6.57
CA ALA A 182 27.61 1.60 -6.56
C ALA A 182 28.47 2.72 -7.20
N THR A 183 27.91 3.57 -8.09
CA THR A 183 28.68 4.56 -8.85
C THR A 183 29.61 5.41 -7.99
N ARG A 184 29.09 6.06 -6.93
CA ARG A 184 29.88 6.95 -6.08
C ARG A 184 31.04 6.22 -5.39
N ALA A 185 30.78 5.01 -4.89
CA ALA A 185 31.80 4.16 -4.28
C ALA A 185 32.87 3.78 -5.31
N ILE A 186 32.48 3.34 -6.50
CA ILE A 186 33.38 2.98 -7.59
C ILE A 186 34.25 4.18 -8.03
N TRP A 187 33.67 5.37 -8.17
CA TRP A 187 34.43 6.58 -8.54
C TRP A 187 35.51 6.93 -7.52
N SER A 188 35.30 6.61 -6.24
CA SER A 188 36.33 6.79 -5.22
C SER A 188 37.56 5.90 -5.48
N VAL A 189 37.38 4.68 -6.00
CA VAL A 189 38.49 3.78 -6.37
C VAL A 189 39.32 4.37 -7.50
N VAL A 190 38.68 4.93 -8.53
CA VAL A 190 39.37 5.56 -9.66
C VAL A 190 40.21 6.74 -9.20
N ALA A 191 39.64 7.59 -8.34
CA ALA A 191 40.30 8.79 -7.81
C ALA A 191 41.45 8.52 -6.82
N LEU A 192 41.59 7.30 -6.28
CA LEU A 192 42.66 6.97 -5.34
C LEU A 192 44.00 6.77 -6.06
N SER A 193 45.01 7.60 -5.77
CA SER A 193 46.38 7.38 -6.26
C SER A 193 47.13 6.34 -5.41
N PRO A 194 48.05 5.54 -5.99
CA PRO A 194 48.71 4.43 -5.28
C PRO A 194 49.53 4.89 -4.08
N ALA A 195 50.28 5.99 -4.24
CA ALA A 195 51.10 6.59 -3.18
C ALA A 195 50.26 7.13 -2.01
N VAL A 196 49.01 7.54 -2.27
CA VAL A 196 48.07 7.96 -1.23
C VAL A 196 47.42 6.74 -0.57
N ALA A 197 47.12 5.67 -1.32
CA ALA A 197 46.52 4.44 -0.79
C ALA A 197 47.40 3.75 0.27
N MET A 198 48.72 3.79 0.09
CA MET A 198 49.74 3.19 0.98
C MET A 198 50.04 4.04 2.24
N ARG A 199 49.49 5.25 2.35
CA ARG A 199 49.68 6.11 3.53
C ARG A 199 48.50 5.96 4.51
N PRO A 200 48.75 6.00 5.83
CA PRO A 200 47.70 6.03 6.83
C PRO A 200 46.68 7.13 6.48
N PRO A 201 45.37 6.87 6.58
CA PRO A 201 44.35 7.87 6.30
C PRO A 201 44.62 9.12 7.13
N ALA A 202 44.72 10.28 6.47
CA ALA A 202 45.01 11.54 7.14
C ALA A 202 43.94 11.81 8.22
N PRO A 203 44.34 12.23 9.44
CA PRO A 203 43.39 12.50 10.50
C PRO A 203 42.40 13.58 10.06
N VAL A 204 41.12 13.35 10.35
CA VAL A 204 40.03 14.24 9.96
C VAL A 204 40.20 15.62 10.61
N ARG A 205 40.53 16.64 9.81
CA ARG A 205 40.58 18.03 10.26
C ARG A 205 39.15 18.56 10.49
N TYR A 206 38.80 18.83 11.75
CA TYR A 206 37.57 19.49 12.11
C TYR A 206 37.76 21.01 12.03
N ARG A 207 37.04 21.69 11.12
CA ARG A 207 36.92 23.16 11.17
C ARG A 207 35.83 23.53 12.16
N THR A 208 36.11 24.48 13.05
CA THR A 208 35.14 25.03 14.00
C THR A 208 34.14 25.91 13.26
N PHE A 209 32.97 25.36 12.93
CA PHE A 209 31.86 26.13 12.35
C PHE A 209 31.15 27.01 13.39
N PHE A 210 31.19 26.61 14.67
CA PHE A 210 30.71 27.39 15.80
C PHE A 210 31.89 28.06 16.50
N SER A 211 32.30 29.25 16.03
CA SER A 211 33.24 30.11 16.78
C SER A 211 32.53 31.12 17.68
N GLY A 212 31.21 31.01 17.86
CA GLY A 212 30.46 31.95 18.70
C GLY A 212 29.13 31.40 19.18
N SER A 213 29.15 30.67 20.31
CA SER A 213 27.99 30.52 21.22
C SER A 213 28.38 29.63 22.41
N GLY A 214 29.25 30.15 23.28
CA GLY A 214 29.82 29.46 24.46
C GLY A 214 28.86 29.20 25.63
N ARG A 215 27.54 29.08 25.40
CA ARG A 215 26.55 28.81 26.47
C ARG A 215 25.58 27.65 26.20
N LEU A 216 25.25 27.35 24.94
CA LEU A 216 24.43 26.16 24.63
C LEU A 216 25.26 24.85 24.64
N LEU A 217 26.55 24.94 24.34
CA LEU A 217 27.44 23.79 24.26
C LEU A 217 27.87 23.24 25.63
N THR A 218 27.65 23.97 26.73
CA THR A 218 27.96 23.50 28.09
C THR A 218 26.88 22.58 28.67
N ALA A 219 25.69 22.54 28.08
CA ALA A 219 24.58 21.68 28.52
C ALA A 219 24.66 20.25 27.95
N PHE A 220 25.51 20.00 26.94
CA PHE A 220 25.63 18.70 26.28
C PHE A 220 26.98 18.05 26.59
N SER A 221 26.98 16.72 26.70
CA SER A 221 28.22 15.96 26.88
C SER A 221 29.18 16.14 25.71
N GLN A 222 30.48 16.03 25.94
CA GLN A 222 31.50 16.19 24.90
C GLN A 222 31.34 15.19 23.74
N LEU A 223 30.83 13.98 24.01
CA LEU A 223 30.48 12.99 22.99
C LEU A 223 29.33 13.46 22.08
N THR A 224 28.28 14.05 22.66
CA THR A 224 27.13 14.59 21.91
C THR A 224 27.56 15.73 20.98
N ILE A 225 28.42 16.64 21.47
CA ILE A 225 28.96 17.75 20.68
C ILE A 225 29.82 17.21 19.53
N MET A 226 30.63 16.19 19.78
CA MET A 226 31.47 15.56 18.77
C MET A 226 30.62 14.86 17.69
N ALA A 227 29.56 14.16 18.08
CA ALA A 227 28.60 13.55 17.17
C ALA A 227 27.87 14.59 16.31
N LEU A 228 27.32 15.65 16.92
CA LEU A 228 26.61 16.71 16.21
C LEU A 228 27.52 17.43 15.19
N ARG A 229 28.77 17.72 15.58
CA ARG A 229 29.77 18.30 14.68
C ARG A 229 30.10 17.37 13.51
N HIS A 230 30.14 16.06 13.75
CA HIS A 230 30.34 15.08 12.70
C HIS A 230 29.14 15.05 11.72
N LEU A 231 27.91 15.10 12.24
CA LEU A 231 26.69 15.14 11.41
C LEU A 231 26.64 16.39 10.53
N MET A 232 26.96 17.57 11.08
CA MET A 232 26.93 18.84 10.34
C MET A 232 28.05 18.97 9.29
N ARG A 233 29.18 18.29 9.47
CA ARG A 233 30.28 18.33 8.51
C ARG A 233 29.98 17.54 7.23
N TRP A 234 29.18 16.49 7.33
CA TRP A 234 28.83 15.61 6.22
C TRP A 234 27.32 15.60 5.99
N PRO A 235 26.70 16.77 5.71
CA PRO A 235 25.25 16.92 5.72
C PRO A 235 24.57 15.96 4.73
N LEU A 236 25.17 15.74 3.56
CA LEU A 236 24.65 14.80 2.57
C LEU A 236 24.68 13.34 3.06
N ARG A 237 25.78 12.91 3.71
CA ARG A 237 25.87 11.55 4.27
C ARG A 237 24.86 11.37 5.38
N THR A 238 24.77 12.34 6.29
CA THR A 238 23.82 12.35 7.41
C THR A 238 22.39 12.28 6.91
N LEU A 239 22.02 13.13 5.94
CA LEU A 239 20.68 13.16 5.35
C LEU A 239 20.35 11.82 4.68
N LEU A 240 21.24 11.27 3.86
CA LEU A 240 21.03 9.98 3.20
C LEU A 240 20.92 8.83 4.20
N THR A 241 21.73 8.82 5.25
CA THR A 241 21.63 7.80 6.30
C THR A 241 20.32 7.92 7.07
N ALA A 242 19.90 9.14 7.43
CA ALA A 242 18.65 9.37 8.14
C ALA A 242 17.42 9.03 7.29
N LEU A 243 17.43 9.40 6.01
CA LEU A 243 16.37 9.03 5.07
C LEU A 243 16.35 7.52 4.83
N GLY A 244 17.50 6.89 4.63
CA GLY A 244 17.59 5.44 4.43
C GLY A 244 17.06 4.66 5.64
N THR A 245 17.45 5.03 6.86
CA THR A 245 16.93 4.38 8.08
C THR A 245 15.46 4.69 8.31
N SER A 246 15.01 5.91 8.07
CA SER A 246 13.59 6.29 8.20
C SER A 246 12.71 5.54 7.21
N LEU A 247 13.16 5.38 5.96
CA LEU A 247 12.45 4.61 4.93
C LEU A 247 12.40 3.12 5.29
N ALA A 248 13.47 2.55 5.84
CA ALA A 248 13.47 1.17 6.31
C ALA A 248 12.45 0.95 7.46
N VAL A 249 12.38 1.88 8.41
CA VAL A 249 11.35 1.85 9.47
C VAL A 249 9.96 2.06 8.90
N ALA A 250 9.78 3.00 7.96
CA ALA A 250 8.49 3.26 7.31
C ALA A 250 7.98 2.04 6.53
N LEU A 251 8.86 1.30 5.85
CA LEU A 251 8.51 0.03 5.19
C LEU A 251 8.04 -1.01 6.20
N LEU A 252 8.72 -1.13 7.35
CA LEU A 252 8.30 -2.04 8.41
C LEU A 252 6.92 -1.68 8.95
N VAL A 253 6.69 -0.39 9.23
CA VAL A 253 5.38 0.11 9.66
C VAL A 253 4.31 -0.18 8.61
N THR A 254 4.59 0.07 7.33
CA THR A 254 3.66 -0.20 6.22
C THR A 254 3.28 -1.67 6.15
N ALA A 255 4.24 -2.58 6.37
CA ALA A 255 3.98 -4.02 6.35
C ALA A 255 3.14 -4.50 7.54
N LEU A 256 3.30 -3.89 8.72
CA LEU A 256 2.62 -4.31 9.96
C LEU A 256 1.29 -3.60 10.20
N PHE A 257 1.09 -2.41 9.64
CA PHE A 257 -0.09 -1.57 9.84
C PHE A 257 -1.42 -2.26 9.49
N SER A 258 -1.40 -3.24 8.58
CA SER A 258 -2.61 -3.99 8.21
C SER A 258 -3.23 -4.73 9.40
N PHE A 259 -2.41 -5.27 10.32
CA PHE A 259 -2.93 -5.99 11.49
C PHE A 259 -3.62 -5.04 12.46
N ASP A 260 -2.98 -3.90 12.75
CA ASP A 260 -3.53 -2.87 13.62
C ASP A 260 -4.82 -2.28 13.04
N SER A 261 -4.85 -2.08 11.71
CA SER A 261 -6.04 -1.57 11.01
C SER A 261 -7.21 -2.54 11.08
N VAL A 262 -6.98 -3.84 10.90
CA VAL A 262 -8.02 -4.86 11.03
C VAL A 262 -8.51 -4.94 12.47
N ALA A 263 -7.61 -4.92 13.45
CA ALA A 263 -7.99 -4.92 14.86
C ALA A 263 -8.82 -3.68 15.23
N PHE A 264 -8.40 -2.51 14.77
CA PHE A 264 -9.12 -1.26 14.97
C PHE A 264 -10.50 -1.26 14.28
N MET A 265 -10.57 -1.79 13.06
CA MET A 265 -11.84 -1.96 12.34
C MET A 265 -12.78 -2.89 13.10
N VAL A 266 -12.29 -4.03 13.60
CA VAL A 266 -13.10 -4.97 14.38
C VAL A 266 -13.60 -4.33 15.68
N ASP A 267 -12.73 -3.65 16.42
CA ASP A 267 -13.11 -2.91 17.64
C ASP A 267 -14.17 -1.84 17.33
N THR A 268 -13.94 -1.04 16.29
CA THR A 268 -14.81 0.06 15.94
C THR A 268 -16.17 -0.43 15.44
N VAL A 269 -16.20 -1.41 14.54
CA VAL A 269 -17.44 -1.91 13.96
C VAL A 269 -18.21 -2.74 14.97
N PHE A 270 -17.61 -3.78 15.55
CA PHE A 270 -18.35 -4.78 16.33
C PHE A 270 -18.46 -4.47 17.82
N PHE A 271 -17.59 -3.62 18.38
CA PHE A 271 -17.62 -3.32 19.82
C PHE A 271 -18.07 -1.90 20.13
N ARG A 272 -17.94 -0.95 19.19
CA ARG A 272 -18.30 0.46 19.40
C ARG A 272 -19.48 0.95 18.58
N ALA A 273 -19.61 0.53 17.33
CA ALA A 273 -20.63 1.02 16.41
C ALA A 273 -21.85 0.09 16.30
N GLU A 274 -21.65 -1.22 16.45
CA GLU A 274 -22.71 -2.22 16.49
C GLU A 274 -22.69 -2.93 17.85
N ARG A 275 -23.14 -2.25 18.91
CA ARG A 275 -23.15 -2.82 20.26
C ARG A 275 -24.28 -3.85 20.46
N GLN A 276 -25.16 -4.00 19.48
CA GLN A 276 -26.22 -4.99 19.48
C GLN A 276 -25.73 -6.40 19.13
N ASP A 277 -26.26 -7.40 19.83
CA ASP A 277 -25.97 -8.82 19.53
C ASP A 277 -26.71 -9.31 18.27
N VAL A 278 -27.89 -8.74 17.98
CA VAL A 278 -28.74 -9.16 16.85
C VAL A 278 -29.40 -7.95 16.20
N THR A 279 -29.26 -7.83 14.88
CA THR A 279 -29.96 -6.83 14.07
C THR A 279 -31.12 -7.47 13.31
N LEU A 280 -32.36 -7.07 13.62
CA LEU A 280 -33.57 -7.51 12.92
C LEU A 280 -34.00 -6.47 11.88
N SER A 281 -33.84 -6.80 10.60
CA SER A 281 -34.29 -5.95 9.49
C SER A 281 -35.55 -6.50 8.84
N PHE A 282 -36.59 -5.67 8.75
CA PHE A 282 -37.84 -6.02 8.07
C PHE A 282 -37.84 -5.52 6.62
N ARG A 283 -38.44 -6.30 5.71
CA ARG A 283 -38.57 -5.91 4.29
C ARG A 283 -39.43 -4.66 4.10
N LEU A 284 -40.47 -4.51 4.92
CA LEU A 284 -41.38 -3.37 4.92
C LEU A 284 -41.30 -2.67 6.27
N ALA A 285 -41.50 -1.35 6.27
CA ALA A 285 -41.59 -0.58 7.50
C ALA A 285 -42.72 -1.12 8.37
N GLN A 286 -42.38 -1.52 9.60
CA GLN A 286 -43.34 -2.06 10.56
C GLN A 286 -43.85 -0.97 11.51
N SER A 287 -45.05 -1.18 12.05
CA SER A 287 -45.58 -0.31 13.09
C SER A 287 -44.76 -0.42 14.39
N PRO A 288 -44.81 0.58 15.29
CA PRO A 288 -44.12 0.52 16.58
C PRO A 288 -44.48 -0.68 17.46
N ARG A 289 -45.60 -1.38 17.18
CA ARG A 289 -45.98 -2.62 17.88
C ARG A 289 -44.98 -3.77 17.64
N ALA A 290 -44.32 -3.79 16.48
CA ALA A 290 -43.32 -4.83 16.19
C ALA A 290 -42.16 -4.80 17.20
N LEU A 291 -41.78 -3.60 17.67
CA LEU A 291 -40.77 -3.44 18.72
C LEU A 291 -41.22 -4.10 20.03
N GLN A 292 -42.49 -3.94 20.41
CA GLN A 292 -43.05 -4.57 21.61
C GLN A 292 -43.08 -6.10 21.48
N SER A 293 -43.40 -6.62 20.29
CA SER A 293 -43.38 -8.06 20.02
C SER A 293 -41.97 -8.63 20.10
N VAL A 294 -40.96 -7.93 19.57
CA VAL A 294 -39.55 -8.34 19.67
C VAL A 294 -39.07 -8.27 21.12
N ALA A 295 -39.41 -7.20 21.86
CA ALA A 295 -39.06 -7.06 23.27
C ALA A 295 -39.68 -8.15 24.17
N ALA A 296 -40.82 -8.72 23.76
CA ALA A 296 -41.49 -9.81 24.48
C ALA A 296 -40.92 -11.21 24.15
N MET A 297 -39.98 -11.33 23.21
CA MET A 297 -39.38 -12.62 22.86
C MET A 297 -38.48 -13.12 24.01
N PRO A 298 -38.49 -14.44 24.29
CA PRO A 298 -37.64 -15.01 25.32
C PRO A 298 -36.15 -14.78 25.00
N GLY A 299 -35.41 -14.24 25.97
CA GLY A 299 -33.98 -13.95 25.84
C GLY A 299 -33.64 -12.52 25.39
N VAL A 300 -34.62 -11.69 25.03
CA VAL A 300 -34.39 -10.29 24.67
C VAL A 300 -34.32 -9.42 25.94
N LEU A 301 -33.14 -8.86 26.20
CA LEU A 301 -32.92 -7.97 27.35
C LEU A 301 -33.35 -6.52 27.07
N ARG A 302 -33.06 -6.05 25.85
CA ARG A 302 -33.35 -4.68 25.40
C ARG A 302 -33.57 -4.70 23.89
N ALA A 303 -34.60 -3.99 23.43
CA ALA A 303 -34.90 -3.85 22.01
C ALA A 303 -34.94 -2.36 21.66
N GLU A 304 -34.15 -1.96 20.66
CA GLU A 304 -34.08 -0.58 20.20
C GLU A 304 -34.48 -0.48 18.73
N PRO A 305 -35.34 0.47 18.35
CA PRO A 305 -35.70 0.65 16.95
C PRO A 305 -34.61 1.46 16.25
N PHE A 306 -34.28 1.07 15.02
CA PHE A 306 -33.49 1.87 14.11
C PHE A 306 -34.24 2.00 12.79
N ARG A 307 -33.94 3.04 12.02
CA ARG A 307 -34.52 3.23 10.70
C ARG A 307 -33.43 3.60 9.71
N VAL A 308 -33.37 2.84 8.63
CA VAL A 308 -32.45 3.04 7.52
C VAL A 308 -33.28 3.50 6.33
N THR A 309 -33.04 4.72 5.84
CA THR A 309 -33.78 5.29 4.71
C THR A 309 -32.81 5.73 3.62
N PRO A 310 -32.95 5.24 2.37
CA PRO A 310 -32.19 5.76 1.25
C PRO A 310 -32.63 7.19 0.96
N VAL A 311 -31.66 8.08 0.75
CA VAL A 311 -31.90 9.49 0.45
C VAL A 311 -31.06 9.95 -0.71
N ILE A 312 -31.54 10.99 -1.37
CA ILE A 312 -30.82 11.70 -2.41
C ILE A 312 -30.46 13.07 -1.84
N LEU A 313 -29.18 13.26 -1.49
CA LEU A 313 -28.69 14.57 -1.05
C LEU A 313 -28.42 15.43 -2.28
N ARG A 314 -29.03 16.61 -2.33
CA ARG A 314 -28.83 17.59 -3.40
C ARG A 314 -28.25 18.86 -2.84
N HIS A 315 -27.17 19.33 -3.46
CA HIS A 315 -26.56 20.63 -3.19
C HIS A 315 -26.17 21.28 -4.52
N ASN A 316 -26.93 22.30 -4.92
CA ASN A 316 -26.84 22.95 -6.24
C ASN A 316 -26.92 21.91 -7.39
N HIS A 317 -25.85 21.79 -8.19
CA HIS A 317 -25.76 20.87 -9.33
C HIS A 317 -25.23 19.48 -8.94
N ARG A 318 -24.98 19.23 -7.64
CA ARG A 318 -24.44 17.96 -7.16
C ARG A 318 -25.51 17.15 -6.47
N GLU A 319 -25.65 15.91 -6.90
CA GLU A 319 -26.53 14.92 -6.31
C GLU A 319 -25.68 13.75 -5.80
N ARG A 320 -26.04 13.20 -4.63
CA ARG A 320 -25.43 11.97 -4.11
C ARG A 320 -26.49 11.10 -3.46
N ARG A 321 -26.58 9.86 -3.94
CA ARG A 321 -27.43 8.81 -3.35
C ARG A 321 -26.70 8.22 -2.15
N LEU A 322 -27.34 8.23 -1.00
CA LEU A 322 -26.77 7.76 0.27
C LEU A 322 -27.86 7.09 1.10
N VAL A 323 -27.46 6.52 2.22
CA VAL A 323 -28.37 5.93 3.20
C VAL A 323 -28.21 6.70 4.50
N ILE A 324 -29.32 7.18 5.06
CA ILE A 324 -29.35 7.77 6.40
C ILE A 324 -29.88 6.71 7.36
N SER A 325 -29.08 6.39 8.37
CA SER A 325 -29.53 5.63 9.54
C SER A 325 -29.92 6.61 10.64
N SER A 326 -31.07 6.39 11.27
CA SER A 326 -31.57 7.18 12.38
C SER A 326 -31.93 6.26 13.55
N VAL A 327 -31.59 6.72 14.75
CA VAL A 327 -31.85 6.05 16.02
C VAL A 327 -32.48 7.05 17.01
N PRO A 328 -33.34 6.59 17.93
CA PRO A 328 -33.92 7.44 18.97
C PRO A 328 -32.84 8.11 19.83
N GLN A 329 -33.15 9.31 20.35
CA GLN A 329 -32.29 9.96 21.32
C GLN A 329 -32.19 9.11 22.59
N GLY A 330 -30.97 8.75 23.01
CA GLY A 330 -30.72 7.87 24.16
C GLY A 330 -30.66 6.37 23.85
N ALA A 331 -30.70 6.00 22.56
CA ALA A 331 -30.35 4.65 22.10
C ALA A 331 -28.90 4.31 22.46
N ASP A 332 -28.66 3.08 22.91
CA ASP A 332 -27.34 2.51 23.25
C ASP A 332 -26.96 1.44 22.22
N LEU A 333 -27.02 1.82 20.93
CA LEU A 333 -26.60 1.04 19.76
C LEU A 333 -25.12 1.29 19.44
#